data_AF-A0A9D6VWN1-F1
#
_entry.id   AF-A0A9D6VWN1-F1
#
_cell.length_a   1.000
_cell.length_b   1.000
_cell.length_c   1.000
_cell.angle_alpha   90.00
_cell.angle_beta   90.00
_cell.angle_gamma   90.00
#
_symmetry.space_group_name_H-M   'P 1'
#
loop_
_entity.id
_entity.type
_entity.pdbx_description
1 polymer ?
#
loop_
_entity_poly.entity_id
_entity_poly.type
_entity_poly.pdbx_seq_one_letter_code
_entity_poly.pdbx_strand_id
1 'polypeptide(L)'
;MSYILEALKKSQQERQIGHVPDISQLQDVPLPRPAPRWPRWLLAALLLNAVILVVLAWRSWETHMATGTSSMSAAVAPPAAASPTPSPSPTPSPAPRIEETSAAPALATPPPPPTEATSLPEPVTQLPAVAPAPESMAEPVLEAESMPPIESMPPVAPAVAEAAPEAVPESPADMPPRWQDLPLEERTGLPAPRIDVHVFAQEPERRFVLINLRKYQVGDTLDEGATLDAILADGIVLSYGGRRYRVDRP
;
A
#
# COMPACT_ATOMS: atom_id res chain seq x y z
N MET A 1 47.75 7.46 -54.36
CA MET A 1 47.43 6.19 -53.67
C MET A 1 46.41 6.47 -52.56
N SER A 2 45.20 6.91 -52.89
CA SER A 2 44.25 7.46 -51.89
C SER A 2 42.79 7.04 -52.12
N TYR A 3 42.54 6.01 -52.93
CA TYR A 3 41.17 5.55 -53.20
C TYR A 3 40.55 4.73 -52.05
N ILE A 4 41.38 4.14 -51.20
CA ILE A 4 40.89 3.30 -50.07
C ILE A 4 40.30 4.17 -48.96
N LEU A 5 40.90 5.34 -48.68
CA LEU A 5 40.37 6.27 -47.68
C LEU A 5 39.08 6.94 -48.17
N GLU A 6 39.01 7.29 -49.46
CA GLU A 6 37.79 7.83 -50.05
C GLU A 6 36.66 6.79 -50.09
N ALA A 7 36.98 5.52 -50.37
CA ALA A 7 36.01 4.42 -50.33
C ALA A 7 35.49 4.17 -48.90
N LEU A 8 36.36 4.23 -47.88
CA LEU A 8 35.96 4.06 -46.48
C LEU A 8 35.08 5.24 -46.02
N LYS A 9 35.45 6.47 -46.39
CA LYS A 9 34.69 7.67 -46.05
C LYS A 9 33.31 7.68 -46.72
N LYS A 10 33.23 7.26 -47.98
CA LYS A 10 31.97 7.16 -48.72
C LYS A 10 31.07 6.05 -48.14
N SER A 11 31.63 4.91 -47.76
CA SER A 11 30.89 3.82 -47.11
C SER A 11 30.34 4.21 -45.74
N GLN A 12 31.10 4.98 -44.95
CA GLN A 12 30.63 5.55 -43.70
C GLN A 12 29.48 6.54 -43.90
N GLN A 13 29.55 7.37 -44.94
CA GLN A 13 28.54 8.38 -45.22
C GLN A 13 27.21 7.76 -45.67
N GLU A 14 27.21 6.70 -46.47
CA GLU A 14 25.98 5.99 -46.85
C GLU A 14 25.29 5.32 -45.65
N ARG A 15 26.06 4.84 -44.64
CA ARG A 15 25.47 4.31 -43.39
C ARG A 15 24.78 5.39 -42.55
N GLN A 16 25.26 6.63 -42.60
CA GLN A 16 24.64 7.74 -41.87
C GLN A 16 23.36 8.23 -42.55
N ILE A 17 23.24 8.09 -43.88
CA ILE A 17 22.05 8.49 -44.64
C ILE A 17 20.85 7.56 -44.37
N GLY A 18 21.10 6.29 -44.02
CA GLY A 18 20.07 5.33 -43.63
C GLY A 18 19.67 5.36 -42.14
N HIS A 19 20.32 6.21 -41.32
CA HIS A 19 19.98 6.33 -39.91
C HIS A 19 18.76 7.24 -39.77
N VAL A 20 17.58 6.63 -39.68
CA VAL A 20 16.32 7.30 -39.35
C VAL A 20 16.49 8.17 -38.08
N PRO A 21 15.92 9.38 -38.04
CA PRO A 21 16.02 10.26 -36.89
C PRO A 21 15.48 9.58 -35.63
N ASP A 22 16.31 9.56 -34.60
CA ASP A 22 15.95 9.08 -33.27
C ASP A 22 14.79 9.95 -32.75
N ILE A 23 13.60 9.36 -32.69
CA ILE A 23 12.37 9.97 -32.14
C ILE A 23 12.55 10.46 -30.69
N SER A 24 13.65 10.08 -30.03
CA SER A 24 14.08 10.56 -28.73
C SER A 24 14.50 12.04 -28.74
N GLN A 25 14.84 12.64 -29.89
CA GLN A 25 15.29 14.05 -29.97
C GLN A 25 14.17 15.09 -30.18
N LEU A 26 12.92 14.66 -30.40
CA LEU A 26 11.77 15.56 -30.48
C LEU A 26 11.19 15.95 -29.11
N GLN A 27 11.74 15.40 -28.01
CA GLN A 27 11.27 15.64 -26.65
C GLN A 27 12.08 16.71 -25.90
N ASP A 28 12.70 17.68 -26.59
CA ASP A 28 13.30 18.83 -25.91
C ASP A 28 12.93 20.14 -26.63
N VAL A 29 11.66 20.49 -26.54
CA VAL A 29 11.23 21.89 -26.64
C VAL A 29 11.23 22.43 -25.21
N PRO A 30 12.18 23.30 -24.81
CA PRO A 30 12.15 23.94 -23.51
C PRO A 30 10.97 24.93 -23.47
N LEU A 31 9.79 24.43 -23.09
CA LEU A 31 8.67 25.27 -22.74
C LEU A 31 9.09 26.10 -21.50
N PRO A 32 8.90 27.43 -21.50
CA PRO A 32 9.14 28.24 -20.31
C PRO A 32 8.21 27.75 -19.19
N ARG A 33 8.77 26.98 -18.25
CA ARG A 33 8.03 26.49 -17.09
C ARG A 33 7.72 27.70 -16.19
N PRO A 34 6.45 27.99 -15.87
CA PRO A 34 6.15 29.03 -14.90
C PRO A 34 6.83 28.67 -13.59
N ALA A 35 7.62 29.60 -13.04
CA ALA A 35 8.30 29.38 -11.78
C ALA A 35 7.26 28.93 -10.73
N PRO A 36 7.40 27.73 -10.14
CA PRO A 36 6.42 27.24 -9.19
C PRO A 36 6.33 28.25 -8.05
N ARG A 37 5.10 28.60 -7.64
CA ARG A 37 4.87 29.49 -6.49
C ARG A 37 5.06 28.77 -5.14
N TRP A 38 5.25 27.45 -5.19
CA TRP A 38 5.45 26.59 -4.03
C TRP A 38 6.63 26.97 -3.09
N PRO A 39 7.81 27.45 -3.53
CA PRO A 39 8.85 27.89 -2.61
C PRO A 39 8.42 29.10 -1.77
N ARG A 40 7.52 29.96 -2.26
CA ARG A 40 6.95 31.05 -1.44
C ARG A 40 6.02 30.50 -0.36
N TRP A 41 5.22 29.49 -0.67
CA TRP A 41 4.38 28.79 0.31
C TRP A 41 5.21 28.00 1.32
N LEU A 42 6.30 27.37 0.88
CA LEU A 42 7.25 26.69 1.75
C LEU A 42 7.94 27.69 2.69
N LEU A 43 8.38 28.83 2.18
CA LEU A 43 8.94 29.90 3.00
C LEU A 43 7.90 30.45 4.01
N ALA A 44 6.66 30.66 3.58
CA ALA A 44 5.58 31.11 4.46
C ALA A 44 5.27 30.09 5.56
N ALA A 45 5.21 28.80 5.22
CA ALA A 45 5.01 27.72 6.19
C ALA A 45 6.18 27.61 7.18
N LEU A 46 7.42 27.79 6.70
CA LEU A 46 8.62 27.78 7.54
C LEU A 46 8.61 28.97 8.52
N LEU A 47 8.25 30.17 8.05
CA LEU A 47 8.13 31.36 8.90
C LEU A 47 7.00 31.18 9.93
N LEU A 48 5.85 30.62 9.54
CA LEU A 48 4.76 30.33 10.45
C LEU A 48 5.20 29.36 11.56
N ASN A 49 5.91 28.29 11.19
CA ASN A 49 6.45 27.33 12.15
C ASN A 49 7.43 28.00 13.12
N ALA A 50 8.34 28.84 12.61
CA ALA A 50 9.28 29.60 13.43
C ALA A 50 8.57 30.52 14.43
N VAL A 51 7.51 31.23 13.99
CA VAL A 51 6.70 32.09 14.88
C VAL A 51 6.02 31.26 15.98
N ILE A 52 5.45 30.10 15.65
CA ILE A 52 4.83 29.20 16.63
C ILE A 52 5.86 28.76 17.68
N LEU A 53 7.07 28.37 17.25
CA LEU A 53 8.14 27.97 18.16
C LEU A 53 8.58 29.12 19.08
N VAL A 54 8.69 30.34 18.55
CA VAL A 54 9.03 31.53 19.36
C VAL A 54 7.95 31.81 20.40
N VAL A 55 6.67 31.75 20.02
CA VAL A 55 5.55 31.97 20.95
C VAL A 55 5.52 30.89 22.05
N LEU A 56 5.75 29.62 21.69
CA LEU A 56 5.80 28.53 22.66
C LEU A 56 6.99 28.66 23.61
N ALA A 57 8.17 29.04 23.11
CA ALA A 57 9.36 29.29 23.92
C ALA A 57 9.18 30.50 24.85
N TRP A 58 8.49 31.54 24.40
CA TRP A 58 8.17 32.69 25.23
C TRP A 58 7.21 32.32 26.36
N ARG A 59 6.10 31.63 26.04
CA ARG A 59 5.14 31.18 27.05
C ARG A 59 5.76 30.21 28.05
N SER A 60 6.62 29.31 27.59
CA SER A 60 7.30 28.39 28.51
C SER A 60 8.22 29.18 29.44
N TRP A 61 8.99 30.15 28.95
CA TRP A 61 9.82 30.99 29.81
C TRP A 61 9.03 31.72 30.92
N GLU A 62 7.86 32.27 30.59
CA GLU A 62 6.96 32.91 31.58
C GLU A 62 6.53 31.94 32.69
N THR A 63 6.19 30.70 32.34
CA THR A 63 5.80 29.68 33.32
C THR A 63 6.95 29.25 34.24
N HIS A 64 8.19 29.23 33.75
CA HIS A 64 9.35 28.89 34.58
C HIS A 64 9.72 30.00 35.56
N MET A 65 9.43 31.27 35.26
CA MET A 65 9.67 32.39 36.18
C MET A 65 8.61 32.47 37.29
N ALA A 66 7.37 32.02 37.04
CA ALA A 66 6.28 32.05 38.02
C ALA A 66 6.36 30.94 39.10
N THR A 67 7.17 29.90 38.89
CA THR A 67 7.22 28.74 39.79
C THR A 67 8.20 28.93 40.98
N GLY A 68 8.86 30.10 41.07
CA GLY A 68 9.84 30.41 42.14
C GLY A 68 9.27 30.99 43.45
N THR A 69 7.96 31.16 43.62
CA THR A 69 7.38 31.87 44.81
C THR A 69 6.14 31.18 45.40
N SER A 70 6.13 29.85 45.46
CA SER A 70 5.14 29.13 46.30
C SER A 70 5.75 27.89 46.94
N SER A 71 6.67 28.12 47.87
CA SER A 71 7.02 27.14 48.89
C SER A 71 7.58 27.85 50.13
N MET A 72 6.82 28.80 50.67
CA MET A 72 7.12 29.41 51.98
C MET A 72 5.84 29.97 52.62
N SER A 73 4.84 29.11 52.83
CA SER A 73 3.72 29.40 53.75
C SER A 73 3.03 28.11 54.17
N ALA A 74 3.75 27.28 54.91
CA ALA A 74 3.19 26.19 55.69
C ALA A 74 4.19 25.81 56.79
N ALA A 75 4.07 26.48 57.94
CA ALA A 75 4.37 25.97 59.29
C ALA A 75 4.75 27.12 60.24
N VAL A 76 3.74 27.74 60.85
CA VAL A 76 3.88 28.33 62.19
C VAL A 76 2.93 27.54 63.08
N ALA A 77 3.49 26.65 63.89
CA ALA A 77 2.84 26.02 65.03
C ALA A 77 3.66 26.37 66.29
N PRO A 78 3.02 26.73 67.42
CA PRO A 78 3.69 27.29 68.60
C PRO A 78 4.36 26.23 69.51
N PRO A 79 5.32 26.63 70.37
CA PRO A 79 6.21 25.72 71.11
C PRO A 79 5.66 25.35 72.50
N ALA A 80 5.79 24.08 72.90
CA ALA A 80 5.59 23.65 74.29
C ALA A 80 6.63 22.57 74.68
N ALA A 81 7.61 23.03 75.47
CA ALA A 81 8.38 22.37 76.53
C ALA A 81 8.61 20.84 76.50
N ALA A 82 9.89 20.42 76.38
CA ALA A 82 10.69 19.81 77.45
C ALA A 82 11.92 19.05 76.88
N SER A 83 13.12 19.43 77.31
CA SER A 83 14.40 18.71 77.17
C SER A 83 14.53 17.59 78.24
N PRO A 84 15.62 16.79 78.39
CA PRO A 84 16.83 16.56 77.59
C PRO A 84 17.26 15.04 77.43
N THR A 85 18.40 14.82 76.75
CA THR A 85 19.36 13.67 76.57
C THR A 85 19.45 12.56 77.67
N PRO A 86 20.29 11.47 77.59
CA PRO A 86 21.00 10.69 76.52
C PRO A 86 21.05 9.11 76.68
N SER A 87 21.37 8.35 75.60
CA SER A 87 22.08 7.02 75.53
C SER A 87 21.50 5.76 76.29
N PRO A 88 22.08 4.53 76.22
CA PRO A 88 22.35 3.62 75.08
C PRO A 88 21.85 2.13 75.28
N SER A 89 21.60 1.40 74.18
CA SER A 89 21.65 -0.09 74.02
C SER A 89 20.76 -1.00 74.92
N PRO A 90 20.75 -2.36 74.78
CA PRO A 90 20.50 -3.23 73.62
C PRO A 90 19.46 -4.36 73.94
N THR A 91 19.35 -5.37 73.05
CA THR A 91 18.90 -6.79 73.28
C THR A 91 17.40 -7.08 73.01
N PRO A 92 17.00 -8.35 72.75
CA PRO A 92 17.09 -9.05 71.47
C PRO A 92 15.76 -9.73 71.07
N SER A 93 15.68 -10.30 69.87
CA SER A 93 14.81 -11.46 69.63
C SER A 93 15.59 -12.53 68.86
N PRO A 94 15.75 -13.74 69.42
CA PRO A 94 16.54 -14.80 68.82
C PRO A 94 15.70 -15.84 68.05
N ALA A 95 16.35 -16.33 67.00
CA ALA A 95 16.37 -17.73 66.53
C ALA A 95 15.32 -18.20 65.47
N PRO A 96 15.69 -19.18 64.62
CA PRO A 96 16.98 -19.30 63.89
C PRO A 96 16.89 -19.94 62.48
N ARG A 97 18.03 -19.83 61.74
CA ARG A 97 18.67 -20.83 60.84
C ARG A 97 18.01 -21.09 59.47
N ILE A 98 18.50 -20.48 58.37
CA ILE A 98 19.75 -20.72 57.59
C ILE A 98 19.76 -22.07 56.86
N GLU A 99 19.63 -22.00 55.54
CA GLU A 99 20.56 -22.51 54.50
C GLU A 99 20.44 -21.48 53.34
N GLU A 100 21.36 -20.54 53.08
CA GLU A 100 22.78 -20.55 52.68
C GLU A 100 23.05 -20.94 51.21
N THR A 101 23.62 -19.97 50.46
CA THR A 101 24.59 -20.13 49.34
C THR A 101 24.06 -20.63 47.98
N SER A 102 24.42 -20.09 46.80
CA SER A 102 25.44 -19.10 46.40
C SER A 102 25.27 -18.74 44.90
N ALA A 103 25.63 -17.48 44.58
CA ALA A 103 26.17 -16.92 43.32
C ALA A 103 25.38 -16.95 41.97
N ALA A 104 25.20 -15.74 41.44
CA ALA A 104 24.97 -15.38 40.03
C ALA A 104 26.30 -15.25 39.25
N PRO A 105 26.35 -14.73 38.00
CA PRO A 105 25.79 -15.19 36.72
C PRO A 105 26.89 -15.40 35.64
N ALA A 106 26.71 -16.29 34.66
CA ALA A 106 27.53 -16.28 33.44
C ALA A 106 26.79 -16.87 32.22
N LEU A 107 26.79 -16.06 31.17
CA LEU A 107 26.40 -16.31 29.78
C LEU A 107 26.80 -17.70 29.26
N ALA A 108 25.85 -18.43 28.70
CA ALA A 108 26.09 -19.57 27.83
C ALA A 108 25.51 -19.31 26.42
N THR A 109 26.47 -19.28 25.50
CA THR A 109 26.51 -19.16 24.04
C THR A 109 25.39 -19.83 23.23
N PRO A 110 25.04 -19.29 22.04
CA PRO A 110 24.09 -19.89 21.09
C PRO A 110 24.61 -21.19 20.43
N PRO A 111 23.72 -22.07 19.94
CA PRO A 111 24.09 -23.29 19.24
C PRO A 111 24.69 -23.00 17.84
N PRO A 112 25.67 -23.80 17.36
CA PRO A 112 26.26 -23.64 16.04
C PRO A 112 25.33 -24.16 14.92
N PRO A 113 25.42 -23.60 13.70
CA PRO A 113 24.67 -24.08 12.54
C PRO A 113 25.28 -25.35 11.94
N PRO A 114 24.49 -26.29 11.42
CA PRO A 114 24.96 -27.25 10.43
C PRO A 114 24.99 -26.58 9.05
N THR A 115 26.21 -26.39 8.55
CA THR A 115 26.50 -26.25 7.13
C THR A 115 26.29 -27.60 6.45
N GLU A 116 25.17 -27.78 5.77
CA GLU A 116 25.04 -28.73 4.67
C GLU A 116 24.77 -27.94 3.39
N ALA A 117 25.86 -27.55 2.72
CA ALA A 117 25.86 -27.34 1.29
C ALA A 117 26.36 -28.64 0.67
N THR A 118 25.49 -29.37 -0.03
CA THR A 118 25.77 -30.20 -1.23
C THR A 118 24.63 -31.19 -1.43
N SER A 119 23.65 -30.82 -2.27
CA SER A 119 23.18 -31.65 -3.38
C SER A 119 22.04 -30.91 -4.09
N LEU A 120 22.42 -30.11 -5.09
CA LEU A 120 21.59 -30.03 -6.29
C LEU A 120 21.52 -31.44 -6.89
N PRO A 121 20.34 -31.86 -7.33
CA PRO A 121 20.27 -32.58 -8.59
C PRO A 121 19.61 -31.69 -9.65
N GLU A 122 20.42 -31.10 -10.52
CA GLU A 122 20.01 -30.94 -11.93
C GLU A 122 20.10 -32.32 -12.63
N PRO A 123 19.67 -32.47 -13.89
CA PRO A 123 18.30 -32.50 -14.35
C PRO A 123 18.04 -33.85 -15.04
N VAL A 124 16.98 -34.57 -14.68
CA VAL A 124 16.52 -35.68 -15.54
C VAL A 124 15.71 -35.11 -16.69
N THR A 125 16.43 -34.87 -17.78
CA THR A 125 15.90 -35.01 -19.14
C THR A 125 15.15 -36.33 -19.22
N GLN A 126 13.83 -36.26 -19.38
CA GLN A 126 13.07 -37.27 -20.12
C GLN A 126 11.78 -36.61 -20.65
N LEU A 127 11.96 -35.99 -21.80
CA LEU A 127 10.95 -35.88 -22.84
C LEU A 127 10.77 -37.29 -23.43
N PRO A 128 9.57 -37.87 -23.42
CA PRO A 128 9.15 -38.66 -24.57
C PRO A 128 8.34 -37.79 -25.51
N ALA A 129 9.01 -37.38 -26.59
CA ALA A 129 8.35 -37.06 -27.83
C ALA A 129 7.61 -38.31 -28.34
N VAL A 130 6.28 -38.25 -28.39
CA VAL A 130 5.52 -39.05 -29.36
C VAL A 130 5.21 -38.11 -30.51
N ALA A 131 5.88 -38.39 -31.62
CA ALA A 131 5.75 -37.70 -32.89
C ALA A 131 4.35 -37.88 -33.50
N PRO A 132 3.94 -36.97 -34.40
CA PRO A 132 2.61 -36.91 -34.99
C PRO A 132 2.52 -37.78 -36.25
N ALA A 133 1.33 -38.31 -36.57
CA ALA A 133 0.91 -38.58 -37.94
C ALA A 133 -0.61 -38.90 -38.02
N PRO A 134 -1.26 -38.60 -39.16
CA PRO A 134 -2.67 -38.26 -39.26
C PRO A 134 -3.49 -39.30 -40.04
N GLU A 135 -4.74 -38.93 -40.35
CA GLU A 135 -5.65 -39.52 -41.33
C GLU A 135 -6.43 -40.79 -40.92
N SER A 136 -7.71 -40.58 -40.62
CA SER A 136 -8.74 -41.46 -41.15
C SER A 136 -9.94 -40.60 -41.55
N MET A 137 -9.99 -40.30 -42.85
CA MET A 137 -11.21 -39.95 -43.56
C MET A 137 -12.23 -41.08 -43.40
N ALA A 138 -13.42 -40.74 -42.90
CA ALA A 138 -14.65 -41.49 -43.17
C ALA A 138 -15.86 -40.57 -42.92
N GLU A 139 -16.15 -39.69 -43.88
CA GLU A 139 -17.54 -39.49 -44.31
C GLU A 139 -17.88 -40.67 -45.26
N PRO A 140 -19.16 -41.10 -45.45
CA PRO A 140 -20.33 -40.20 -45.49
C PRO A 140 -21.71 -40.80 -45.08
N VAL A 141 -22.73 -39.93 -45.14
CA VAL A 141 -24.16 -40.15 -45.48
C VAL A 141 -25.17 -40.57 -44.38
N LEU A 142 -26.00 -39.56 -44.04
CA LEU A 142 -27.47 -39.52 -43.92
C LEU A 142 -28.21 -40.59 -43.07
N GLU A 143 -28.87 -40.11 -42.01
CA GLU A 143 -30.32 -40.26 -41.75
C GLU A 143 -30.65 -39.40 -40.50
N ALA A 144 -31.10 -38.15 -40.65
CA ALA A 144 -32.51 -37.77 -40.60
C ALA A 144 -33.31 -38.47 -39.47
N GLU A 145 -33.42 -37.84 -38.30
CA GLU A 145 -34.72 -37.74 -37.64
C GLU A 145 -34.79 -36.65 -36.55
N SER A 146 -35.80 -35.81 -36.71
CA SER A 146 -36.60 -35.17 -35.65
C SER A 146 -36.01 -34.07 -34.76
N MET A 147 -36.15 -32.84 -35.24
CA MET A 147 -36.41 -31.67 -34.39
C MET A 147 -37.78 -31.80 -33.72
N PRO A 148 -37.95 -31.41 -32.45
CA PRO A 148 -39.19 -30.81 -31.97
C PRO A 148 -39.14 -29.27 -32.16
N PRO A 149 -40.22 -28.67 -32.70
CA PRO A 149 -40.32 -27.23 -33.01
C PRO A 149 -40.06 -26.26 -31.85
N ILE A 150 -39.48 -25.11 -32.22
CA ILE A 150 -39.42 -23.88 -31.44
C ILE A 150 -40.85 -23.39 -31.20
N GLU A 151 -41.37 -23.65 -30.00
CA GLU A 151 -42.61 -23.04 -29.53
C GLU A 151 -42.30 -21.65 -28.98
N SER A 152 -42.80 -20.66 -29.71
CA SER A 152 -42.64 -19.24 -29.44
C SER A 152 -43.68 -18.83 -28.40
N MET A 153 -43.30 -18.23 -27.27
CA MET A 153 -44.22 -17.48 -26.39
C MET A 153 -43.46 -16.56 -25.39
N PRO A 154 -44.10 -15.53 -24.79
CA PRO A 154 -43.81 -14.10 -25.00
C PRO A 154 -43.01 -13.43 -23.85
N PRO A 155 -42.66 -12.12 -23.94
CA PRO A 155 -41.90 -11.44 -22.90
C PRO A 155 -42.79 -11.17 -21.68
N VAL A 156 -42.37 -11.66 -20.50
CA VAL A 156 -42.90 -11.22 -19.22
C VAL A 156 -41.80 -10.45 -18.50
N ALA A 157 -42.00 -9.14 -18.41
CA ALA A 157 -41.20 -8.23 -17.61
C ALA A 157 -41.59 -8.33 -16.10
N PRO A 158 -40.92 -7.61 -15.19
CA PRO A 158 -40.01 -8.16 -14.19
C PRO A 158 -40.61 -8.13 -12.77
N ALA A 159 -40.35 -9.13 -11.94
CA ALA A 159 -40.55 -9.00 -10.50
C ALA A 159 -39.74 -10.02 -9.68
N VAL A 160 -39.09 -9.48 -8.65
CA VAL A 160 -38.50 -10.15 -7.48
C VAL A 160 -37.12 -10.80 -7.70
N ALA A 161 -36.11 -9.94 -7.86
CA ALA A 161 -34.75 -10.28 -7.43
C ALA A 161 -34.61 -9.90 -5.94
N GLU A 162 -34.88 -10.87 -5.07
CA GLU A 162 -34.53 -10.82 -3.66
C GLU A 162 -33.21 -11.59 -3.46
N ALA A 163 -32.17 -10.84 -3.05
CA ALA A 163 -30.91 -11.26 -2.43
C ALA A 163 -30.08 -12.42 -3.05
N ALA A 164 -28.96 -12.08 -3.70
CA ALA A 164 -27.78 -12.94 -3.81
C ALA A 164 -26.48 -12.09 -3.83
N PRO A 165 -25.41 -12.48 -3.11
CA PRO A 165 -24.25 -11.65 -2.80
C PRO A 165 -23.26 -11.53 -3.96
N GLU A 166 -22.64 -10.34 -4.09
CA GLU A 166 -21.39 -10.01 -4.81
C GLU A 166 -20.86 -11.05 -5.80
N ALA A 167 -21.47 -11.10 -6.98
CA ALA A 167 -20.80 -11.59 -8.16
C ALA A 167 -19.87 -10.49 -8.68
N VAL A 168 -18.56 -10.78 -8.74
CA VAL A 168 -17.63 -10.02 -9.57
C VAL A 168 -18.27 -9.90 -10.97
N PRO A 169 -18.36 -8.71 -11.59
CA PRO A 169 -18.92 -8.60 -12.93
C PRO A 169 -17.99 -9.33 -13.91
N GLU A 170 -18.35 -10.56 -14.27
CA GLU A 170 -17.62 -11.41 -15.23
C GLU A 170 -17.87 -10.98 -16.69
N SER A 171 -18.83 -10.08 -16.92
CA SER A 171 -19.19 -9.58 -18.24
C SER A 171 -18.82 -8.11 -18.41
N PRO A 172 -18.11 -7.72 -19.48
CA PRO A 172 -17.74 -6.33 -19.74
C PRO A 172 -18.94 -5.39 -19.93
N ALA A 173 -20.14 -5.94 -20.16
CA ALA A 173 -21.39 -5.18 -20.28
C ALA A 173 -21.93 -4.65 -18.94
N ASP A 174 -21.57 -5.26 -17.80
CA ASP A 174 -22.01 -4.86 -16.46
C ASP A 174 -20.97 -4.02 -15.71
N MET A 175 -19.88 -3.63 -16.39
CA MET A 175 -18.80 -2.92 -15.76
C MET A 175 -19.14 -1.44 -15.59
N PRO A 176 -19.04 -0.88 -14.37
CA PRO A 176 -19.36 0.52 -14.14
C PRO A 176 -18.39 1.44 -14.90
N PRO A 177 -18.85 2.64 -15.28
CA PRO A 177 -18.02 3.62 -15.98
C PRO A 177 -16.78 3.97 -15.14
N ARG A 178 -15.67 4.24 -15.82
CA ARG A 178 -14.48 4.75 -15.13
C ARG A 178 -14.76 6.15 -14.62
N TRP A 179 -14.20 6.48 -13.46
CA TRP A 179 -14.27 7.81 -12.88
C TRP A 179 -13.81 8.91 -13.84
N GLN A 180 -12.84 8.59 -14.72
CA GLN A 180 -12.31 9.50 -15.72
C GLN A 180 -13.34 9.86 -16.80
N ASP A 181 -14.20 8.89 -17.16
CA ASP A 181 -15.19 8.98 -18.24
C ASP A 181 -16.51 9.60 -17.76
N LEU A 182 -16.66 9.83 -16.45
CA LEU A 182 -17.84 10.45 -15.87
C LEU A 182 -17.96 11.95 -16.24
N PRO A 183 -19.19 12.47 -16.43
CA PRO A 183 -19.43 13.90 -16.60
C PRO A 183 -18.84 14.73 -15.44
N LEU A 184 -18.44 15.97 -15.72
CA LEU A 184 -17.78 16.83 -14.74
C LEU A 184 -18.65 17.08 -13.48
N GLU A 185 -19.97 17.16 -13.64
CA GLU A 185 -20.91 17.31 -12.54
C GLU A 185 -20.85 16.12 -11.57
N GLU A 186 -20.73 14.89 -12.10
CA GLU A 186 -20.64 13.68 -11.29
C GLU A 186 -19.26 13.55 -10.63
N ARG A 187 -18.19 13.88 -11.36
CA ARG A 187 -16.81 13.87 -10.82
C ARG A 187 -16.62 14.83 -9.65
N THR A 188 -17.38 15.92 -9.59
CA THR A 188 -17.31 16.89 -8.49
C THR A 188 -17.91 16.35 -7.19
N GLY A 189 -18.88 15.44 -7.30
CA GLY A 189 -19.54 14.81 -6.15
C GLY A 189 -18.98 13.43 -5.75
N LEU A 190 -18.10 12.84 -6.56
CA LEU A 190 -17.57 11.49 -6.34
C LEU A 190 -16.09 11.55 -5.92
N PRO A 191 -15.73 10.99 -4.75
CA PRO A 191 -14.34 10.96 -4.33
C PRO A 191 -13.50 10.06 -5.25
N ALA A 192 -12.35 10.56 -5.68
CA ALA A 192 -11.33 9.77 -6.36
C ALA A 192 -10.21 9.45 -5.37
N PRO A 193 -10.25 8.30 -4.67
CA PRO A 193 -9.21 7.94 -3.73
C PRO A 193 -7.87 7.73 -4.44
N ARG A 194 -6.79 8.11 -3.77
CA ARG A 194 -5.44 7.80 -4.22
C ARG A 194 -5.12 6.36 -3.82
N ILE A 195 -5.00 5.49 -4.81
CA ILE A 195 -4.61 4.09 -4.62
C ILE A 195 -3.09 4.05 -4.53
N ASP A 196 -2.56 3.63 -3.38
CA ASP A 196 -1.12 3.46 -3.17
C ASP A 196 -0.67 2.04 -3.53
N VAL A 197 -1.48 1.03 -3.19
CA VAL A 197 -1.22 -0.37 -3.51
C VAL A 197 -2.52 -1.05 -3.93
N HIS A 198 -2.45 -1.87 -4.96
CA HIS A 198 -3.54 -2.71 -5.41
C HIS A 198 -3.07 -4.15 -5.48
N VAL A 199 -3.74 -5.05 -4.75
CA VAL A 199 -3.45 -6.48 -4.74
C VAL A 199 -4.69 -7.24 -5.16
N PHE A 200 -4.63 -7.84 -6.34
CA PHE A 200 -5.63 -8.75 -6.86
C PHE A 200 -5.18 -10.21 -6.71
N ALA A 201 -6.09 -11.07 -6.26
CA ALA A 201 -5.90 -12.50 -6.09
C ALA A 201 -7.18 -13.23 -6.50
N GLN A 202 -7.08 -14.52 -6.85
CA GLN A 202 -8.26 -15.33 -7.17
C GLN A 202 -9.19 -15.44 -5.95
N GLU A 203 -8.62 -15.69 -4.76
CA GLU A 203 -9.37 -15.73 -3.50
C GLU A 203 -9.75 -14.32 -3.01
N PRO A 204 -11.03 -14.03 -2.73
CA PRO A 204 -11.50 -12.70 -2.33
C PRO A 204 -10.86 -12.21 -1.02
N GLU A 205 -10.60 -13.11 -0.07
CA GLU A 205 -9.97 -12.80 1.23
C GLU A 205 -8.53 -12.31 1.10
N ARG A 206 -7.88 -12.59 -0.04
CA ARG A 206 -6.51 -12.15 -0.33
C ARG A 206 -6.48 -10.86 -1.17
N ARG A 207 -7.65 -10.35 -1.59
CA ARG A 207 -7.76 -9.08 -2.31
C ARG A 207 -7.79 -7.94 -1.31
N PHE A 208 -6.92 -6.97 -1.51
CA PHE A 208 -6.94 -5.76 -0.71
C PHE A 208 -6.33 -4.59 -1.49
N VAL A 209 -6.68 -3.39 -1.08
CA VAL A 209 -6.08 -2.16 -1.60
C VAL A 209 -5.60 -1.29 -0.45
N LEU A 210 -4.54 -0.53 -0.69
CA LEU A 210 -4.13 0.54 0.19
C LEU A 210 -4.56 1.86 -0.42
N ILE A 211 -5.41 2.59 0.30
CA ILE A 211 -5.87 3.91 -0.05
C ILE A 211 -5.43 4.85 1.06
N ASN A 212 -4.69 5.91 0.71
CA ASN A 212 -4.07 6.80 1.68
C ASN A 212 -3.28 6.03 2.77
N LEU A 213 -2.54 5.00 2.36
CA LEU A 213 -1.77 4.08 3.23
C LEU A 213 -2.58 3.25 4.23
N ARG A 214 -3.92 3.21 4.12
CA ARG A 214 -4.80 2.35 4.92
C ARG A 214 -5.28 1.17 4.09
N LYS A 215 -5.27 -0.02 4.70
CA LYS A 215 -5.71 -1.25 4.06
C LYS A 215 -7.24 -1.33 4.07
N TYR A 216 -7.83 -1.54 2.91
CA TYR A 216 -9.26 -1.78 2.70
C TYR A 216 -9.48 -3.11 1.97
N GLN A 217 -10.55 -3.80 2.32
CA GLN A 217 -11.06 -5.00 1.68
C GLN A 217 -12.45 -4.75 1.08
N VAL A 218 -12.91 -5.69 0.25
CA VAL A 218 -14.26 -5.64 -0.31
C VAL A 218 -15.29 -5.52 0.82
N GLY A 219 -16.25 -4.61 0.65
CA GLY A 219 -17.26 -4.24 1.64
C GLY A 219 -16.85 -3.12 2.60
N ASP A 220 -15.57 -2.75 2.68
CA ASP A 220 -15.13 -1.69 3.60
C ASP A 220 -15.56 -0.30 3.11
N THR A 221 -15.86 0.57 4.07
CA THR A 221 -16.14 1.99 3.82
C THR A 221 -14.86 2.80 3.95
N LEU A 222 -14.54 3.57 2.91
CA LEU A 222 -13.42 4.49 2.87
C LEU A 222 -13.65 5.72 3.76
N ASP A 223 -12.57 6.41 4.12
CA ASP A 223 -12.64 7.66 4.89
C ASP A 223 -13.38 8.77 4.11
N GLU A 224 -13.39 8.71 2.78
CA GLU A 224 -14.17 9.63 1.92
C GLU A 224 -15.67 9.29 1.84
N GLY A 225 -16.12 8.23 2.51
CA GLY A 225 -17.53 7.81 2.58
C GLY A 225 -18.01 6.95 1.42
N ALA A 226 -17.13 6.52 0.52
CA ALA A 226 -17.43 5.54 -0.51
C ALA A 226 -17.24 4.11 0.02
N THR A 227 -18.05 3.16 -0.43
CA THR A 227 -17.88 1.73 -0.11
C THR A 227 -17.12 1.02 -1.23
N LEU A 228 -16.25 0.09 -0.86
CA LEU A 228 -15.49 -0.71 -1.81
C LEU A 228 -16.28 -1.95 -2.22
N ASP A 229 -17.00 -1.88 -3.33
CA ASP A 229 -17.86 -2.98 -3.80
C ASP A 229 -17.08 -4.14 -4.43
N ALA A 230 -15.96 -3.87 -5.12
CA ALA A 230 -15.16 -4.93 -5.72
C ALA A 230 -13.71 -4.51 -5.98
N ILE A 231 -12.80 -5.48 -5.84
CA ILE A 231 -11.41 -5.36 -6.28
C ILE A 231 -11.24 -6.22 -7.53
N LEU A 232 -11.06 -5.55 -8.67
CA LEU A 232 -10.87 -6.15 -9.99
C LEU A 232 -9.38 -6.24 -10.33
N ALA A 233 -9.02 -6.98 -11.37
CA ALA A 233 -7.64 -6.99 -11.88
C ALA A 233 -7.21 -5.61 -12.41
N ASP A 234 -8.15 -4.85 -12.97
CA ASP A 234 -7.86 -3.58 -13.64
C ASP A 234 -7.99 -2.36 -12.71
N GLY A 235 -8.52 -2.53 -11.51
CA GLY A 235 -8.78 -1.44 -10.57
C GLY A 235 -9.77 -1.80 -9.46
N ILE A 236 -10.48 -0.81 -8.96
CA ILE A 236 -11.48 -0.95 -7.90
C ILE A 236 -12.84 -0.40 -8.33
N VAL A 237 -13.92 -1.03 -7.87
CA VAL A 237 -15.27 -0.52 -7.96
C VAL A 237 -15.65 0.08 -6.62
N LEU A 238 -16.05 1.34 -6.65
CA LEU A 238 -16.51 2.07 -5.48
C LEU A 238 -17.98 2.43 -5.67
N SER A 239 -18.73 2.47 -4.57
CA SER A 239 -20.08 2.98 -4.52
C SER A 239 -20.17 4.18 -3.60
N TYR A 240 -20.77 5.27 -4.09
CA TYR A 240 -21.00 6.48 -3.30
C TYR A 240 -22.40 7.00 -3.58
N GLY A 241 -23.21 7.17 -2.54
CA GLY A 241 -24.59 7.65 -2.68
C GLY A 241 -25.46 6.78 -3.60
N GLY A 242 -25.20 5.48 -3.67
CA GLY A 242 -25.90 4.53 -4.55
C GLY A 242 -25.40 4.50 -6.01
N ARG A 243 -24.34 5.24 -6.34
CA ARG A 243 -23.71 5.22 -7.67
C ARG A 243 -22.42 4.44 -7.63
N ARG A 244 -22.28 3.48 -8.55
CA ARG A 244 -21.07 2.67 -8.72
C ARG A 244 -20.18 3.25 -9.82
N TYR A 245 -18.90 3.37 -9.54
CA TYR A 245 -17.89 3.85 -10.48
C TYR A 245 -16.58 3.09 -10.31
N ARG A 246 -15.80 3.00 -11.37
CA ARG A 246 -14.50 2.31 -11.36
C ARG A 246 -13.35 3.31 -11.28
N VAL A 247 -12.36 3.03 -10.45
CA VAL A 247 -11.08 3.75 -10.42
C VAL A 247 -10.00 2.78 -10.88
N ASP A 248 -9.22 3.19 -11.88
CA ASP A 248 -8.14 2.38 -12.43
C ASP A 248 -6.97 2.32 -11.43
N ARG A 249 -6.21 1.22 -11.47
CA ARG A 249 -4.97 1.08 -10.69
C ARG A 249 -3.92 2.13 -11.11
N PRO A 250 -2.99 2.52 -10.22
CA PRO A 250 -1.95 3.51 -10.50
C PRO A 250 -0.95 3.07 -11.58
#